data_AF-A0A1Z9CBN3-F1
#
_entry.id   AF-A0A1Z9CBN3-F1
#
_cell.length_a   1.000
_cell.length_b   1.000
_cell.length_c   1.000
_cell.angle_alpha   90.00
_cell.angle_beta   90.00
_cell.angle_gamma   90.00
#
_symmetry.space_group_name_H-M   'P 1'
#
loop_
_entity.id
_entity.type
_entity.pdbx_description
1 polymer ?
#
loop_
_entity_poly.entity_id
_entity_poly.type
_entity_poly.pdbx_seq_one_letter_code
_entity_poly.pdbx_strand_id
1 'polypeptide(L)'
;MNLTASEPFSIKIADIQSFRWDADNQSLVLRVGSKYFDIHFSSRCWDIESAEKLEFQSWSNRTHLSVGDAIIPMSYRWGFDSPSKCFIKNIEKIEG
;
A
#
# COMPACT_ATOMS: atom_id res chain seq x y z
N MET A 1 -27.82 -11.82 4.41
CA MET A 1 -26.64 -11.04 4.00
C MET A 1 -25.63 -11.14 5.10
N ASN A 2 -24.66 -12.05 4.98
CA ASN A 2 -23.56 -12.16 5.95
C ASN A 2 -22.56 -11.04 5.65
N LEU A 3 -22.73 -9.90 6.34
CA LEU A 3 -21.67 -8.92 6.48
C LEU A 3 -20.70 -9.49 7.53
N THR A 4 -19.86 -10.44 7.13
CA THR A 4 -18.60 -10.62 7.85
C THR A 4 -17.80 -9.37 7.53
N ALA A 5 -17.95 -8.34 8.38
CA ALA A 5 -16.97 -7.27 8.44
C ALA A 5 -15.65 -7.97 8.75
N SER A 6 -14.87 -8.21 7.70
CA SER A 6 -13.51 -8.72 7.81
C SER A 6 -12.83 -7.82 8.83
N GLU A 7 -12.32 -8.38 9.93
CA GLU A 7 -11.62 -7.60 10.95
C GLU A 7 -10.63 -6.68 10.24
N PRO A 8 -10.54 -5.38 10.60
CA PRO A 8 -9.64 -4.47 9.93
C PRO A 8 -8.21 -4.99 10.11
N PHE A 9 -7.67 -5.58 9.05
CA PHE A 9 -6.29 -6.07 9.05
C PHE A 9 -5.36 -4.89 9.29
N SER A 10 -4.61 -4.95 10.38
CA SER A 10 -3.67 -3.91 10.75
C SER A 10 -2.27 -4.32 10.31
N ILE A 11 -1.76 -3.70 9.25
CA ILE A 11 -0.40 -3.95 8.75
C ILE A 11 0.56 -3.03 9.48
N LYS A 12 1.45 -3.58 10.30
CA LYS A 12 2.56 -2.81 10.90
C LYS A 12 3.54 -2.42 9.80
N ILE A 13 3.82 -1.13 9.66
CA ILE A 13 4.74 -0.60 8.64
C ILE A 13 6.13 -1.21 8.79
N ALA A 14 6.60 -1.37 10.02
CA ALA A 14 7.91 -1.95 10.33
C ALA A 14 8.05 -3.44 9.93
N ASP A 15 6.93 -4.15 9.73
CA ASP A 15 6.93 -5.57 9.37
C ASP A 15 6.88 -5.78 7.84
N ILE A 16 6.77 -4.70 7.05
CA ILE A 16 6.78 -4.75 5.59
C ILE A 16 8.20 -5.04 5.11
N GLN A 17 8.37 -6.18 4.43
CA GLN A 17 9.67 -6.66 3.99
C GLN A 17 9.98 -6.29 2.54
N SER A 18 8.96 -6.30 1.68
CA SER A 18 9.08 -5.98 0.27
C SER A 18 7.74 -5.56 -0.30
N PHE A 19 7.77 -4.91 -1.45
CA PHE A 19 6.59 -4.56 -2.21
C PHE A 19 6.80 -4.88 -3.69
N ARG A 20 5.71 -5.05 -4.43
CA ARG A 20 5.71 -5.10 -5.89
C ARG A 20 4.42 -4.49 -6.42
N TRP A 21 4.52 -3.89 -7.59
CA TRP A 21 3.34 -3.46 -8.34
C TRP A 21 2.76 -4.64 -9.12
N ASP A 22 1.46 -4.87 -8.99
CA ASP A 22 0.69 -5.77 -9.83
C ASP A 22 -0.03 -4.94 -10.90
N ALA A 23 0.48 -5.00 -12.13
CA ALA A 23 -0.06 -4.24 -13.24
C ALA A 23 -1.41 -4.76 -13.73
N ASP A 24 -1.71 -6.05 -13.55
CA ASP A 24 -2.96 -6.67 -13.98
C ASP A 24 -4.10 -6.23 -13.06
N ASN A 25 -3.85 -6.24 -11.75
CA ASN A 25 -4.82 -5.84 -10.73
C ASN A 25 -4.81 -4.33 -10.41
N GLN A 26 -3.85 -3.59 -10.98
CA GLN A 26 -3.61 -2.16 -10.69
C GLN A 26 -3.50 -1.89 -9.19
N SER A 27 -2.73 -2.72 -8.50
CA SER A 27 -2.66 -2.77 -7.04
C SER A 27 -1.23 -2.99 -6.54
N LEU A 28 -0.99 -2.58 -5.29
CA LEU A 28 0.31 -2.75 -4.65
C LEU A 28 0.28 -3.98 -3.76
N VAL A 29 1.13 -4.95 -4.05
CA VAL A 29 1.29 -6.13 -3.20
C VAL A 29 2.41 -5.90 -2.19
N LEU A 30 2.06 -5.97 -0.90
CA LEU A 30 2.99 -5.90 0.22
C LEU A 30 3.25 -7.30 0.77
N ARG A 31 4.53 -7.61 1.06
CA ARG A 31 4.91 -8.79 1.83
C ARG A 31 5.15 -8.39 3.28
N VAL A 32 4.42 -9.03 4.20
CA VAL A 32 4.49 -8.78 5.65
C VAL A 32 4.68 -10.13 6.35
N GLY A 33 5.92 -10.45 6.71
CA GLY A 33 6.31 -11.78 7.18
C GLY A 33 6.04 -12.88 6.13
N SER A 34 5.21 -13.86 6.49
CA SER A 34 4.80 -14.96 5.60
C SER A 34 3.50 -14.68 4.82
N LYS A 35 2.94 -13.47 4.95
CA LYS A 35 1.65 -13.10 4.36
C LYS A 35 1.85 -12.06 3.27
N TYR A 36 0.95 -12.07 2.29
CA TYR A 36 0.85 -11.06 1.26
C TYR A 36 -0.45 -10.28 1.42
N PHE A 37 -0.38 -9.00 1.12
CA PHE A 37 -1.51 -8.08 1.19
C PHE A 37 -1.59 -7.31 -0.11
N ASP A 38 -2.77 -7.28 -0.71
CA ASP A 38 -3.08 -6.48 -1.86
C ASP A 38 -3.69 -5.14 -1.43
N ILE A 39 -3.11 -4.05 -1.92
CA ILE A 39 -3.47 -2.68 -1.54
C ILE A 39 -4.04 -1.98 -2.76
N HIS A 40 -5.32 -1.61 -2.66
CA HIS A 40 -6.00 -0.85 -3.69
C HIS A 40 -6.07 0.62 -3.30
N PHE A 41 -5.85 1.49 -4.27
CA PHE A 41 -5.86 2.93 -4.08
C PHE A 41 -7.19 3.57 -4.50
N SER A 42 -7.53 4.70 -3.89
CA SER A 42 -8.73 5.47 -4.25
C SER A 42 -8.59 6.18 -5.60
N SER A 43 -7.35 6.39 -6.05
CA SER A 43 -6.99 7.04 -7.30
C SER A 43 -5.80 6.32 -7.94
N ARG A 44 -5.60 6.54 -9.23
CA ARG A 44 -4.49 5.94 -9.95
C ARG A 44 -3.15 6.44 -9.41
N CYS A 45 -2.26 5.49 -9.12
CA CYS A 45 -0.93 5.70 -8.57
C CYS A 45 0.13 5.51 -9.65
N TRP A 46 0.42 6.58 -10.40
CA TRP A 46 1.28 6.49 -11.58
C TRP A 46 2.74 6.15 -11.24
N ASP A 47 3.26 6.68 -10.14
CA ASP A 47 4.68 6.58 -9.80
C ASP A 47 5.03 5.26 -9.09
N ILE A 48 4.02 4.48 -8.66
CA ILE A 48 4.25 3.30 -7.82
C ILE A 48 4.85 2.11 -8.57
N GLU A 49 4.58 2.01 -9.86
CA GLU A 49 5.15 0.98 -10.73
C GLU A 49 6.68 1.07 -10.82
N SER A 50 7.23 2.28 -10.65
CA SER A 50 8.67 2.56 -10.72
C SER A 50 9.25 2.97 -9.38
N ALA A 51 8.51 2.76 -8.29
CA ALA A 51 8.97 3.10 -6.96
C ALA A 51 10.14 2.19 -6.55
N GLU A 52 11.23 2.79 -6.08
CA GLU A 52 12.34 2.06 -5.46
C GLU A 52 12.12 1.92 -3.95
N LYS A 53 11.38 2.87 -3.36
CA LYS A 53 11.02 2.89 -1.94
C LYS A 53 9.59 3.39 -1.77
N LEU A 54 8.99 3.05 -0.64
CA LEU A 54 7.69 3.57 -0.22
C LEU A 54 7.85 4.32 1.10
N GLU A 55 7.29 5.51 1.16
CA GLU A 55 7.02 6.18 2.45
C GLU A 55 5.55 6.00 2.83
N PHE A 56 5.30 5.94 4.13
CA PHE A 56 3.98 5.69 4.68
C PHE A 56 3.56 6.87 5.53
N GLN A 57 2.51 7.57 5.09
CA GLN A 57 1.93 8.70 5.82
C GLN A 57 0.62 8.26 6.46
N SER A 58 0.65 8.03 7.77
CA SER A 58 -0.55 7.77 8.55
C SER A 58 -1.22 9.06 9.01
N TRP A 59 -2.55 9.15 8.90
CA TRP A 59 -3.32 10.33 9.31
C TRP A 59 -3.26 10.64 10.82
N SER A 60 -2.81 9.69 11.64
CA SER A 60 -2.75 9.84 13.11
C SER A 60 -1.43 9.37 13.72
N ASN A 61 -0.32 9.45 12.96
CA ASN A 61 1.00 8.97 13.38
C ASN A 61 0.98 7.51 13.88
N ARG A 62 0.10 6.68 13.33
CA ARG A 62 0.05 5.27 13.68
C ARG A 62 1.21 4.53 13.02
N THR A 63 1.69 3.50 13.71
CA THR A 63 2.68 2.54 13.19
C THR A 63 2.06 1.49 12.25
N HIS A 64 0.75 1.58 12.02
CA HIS A 64 -0.01 0.61 11.24
C HIS A 64 -0.71 1.32 10.08
N LEU A 65 -0.77 0.65 8.92
CA LEU A 65 -1.53 1.09 7.76
C LEU A 65 -3.01 0.76 7.94
N SER A 66 -3.85 1.65 7.43
CA SER A 66 -5.29 1.55 7.41
C SER A 66 -5.86 2.21 6.16
N VAL A 67 -7.11 1.90 5.84
CA VAL A 67 -7.87 2.63 4.81
C VAL A 67 -7.86 4.13 5.12
N GLY A 68 -7.57 4.94 4.11
CA GLY A 68 -7.41 6.38 4.21
C GLY A 68 -5.98 6.87 4.44
N ASP A 69 -5.04 6.00 4.83
CA ASP A 69 -3.61 6.36 4.88
C ASP A 69 -3.05 6.55 3.47
N ALA A 70 -1.97 7.34 3.36
CA ALA A 70 -1.29 7.58 2.10
C ALA A 70 0.02 6.79 2.02
N ILE A 71 0.25 6.13 0.90
CA ILE A 71 1.54 5.59 0.49
C ILE A 71 2.17 6.59 -0.49
N ILE A 72 3.45 6.89 -0.33
CA ILE A 72 4.17 7.81 -1.21
C ILE A 72 5.24 7.00 -1.93
N PRO A 73 5.07 6.74 -3.24
CA PRO A 73 6.08 6.06 -4.04
C PRO A 73 7.26 6.99 -4.28
N MET A 74 8.42 6.60 -3.77
CA MET A 74 9.68 7.31 -4.03
C MET A 74 10.32 6.67 -5.26
N SER A 75 10.23 7.39 -6.38
CA SER A 75 10.86 7.00 -7.64
C SER A 75 11.79 8.11 -8.11
N TYR A 76 12.97 7.73 -8.62
CA TYR A 76 13.93 8.70 -9.17
C TYR A 76 13.60 9.10 -10.62
N ARG A 77 12.44 8.67 -11.15
CA ARG A 77 12.15 8.58 -12.59
C ARG A 77 12.14 9.94 -13.33
N TRP A 78 12.09 11.06 -12.61
CA TRP A 78 11.93 12.40 -13.21
C TRP A 78 12.97 13.43 -12.76
N GLY A 79 14.03 13.04 -12.04
CA GLY A 79 14.99 14.01 -11.48
C GLY A 79 14.38 14.94 -10.41
N PHE A 80 13.14 14.67 -10.01
CA PHE A 80 12.42 15.24 -8.90
C PHE A 80 11.75 14.09 -8.14
N ASP A 81 11.65 14.21 -6.82
CA ASP A 81 10.75 13.36 -6.04
C ASP A 81 9.33 13.68 -6.50
N SER A 82 8.68 12.80 -7.26
CA SER A 82 7.24 12.93 -7.52
C SER A 82 6.48 12.31 -6.35
N PRO A 83 6.00 13.08 -5.36
CA PRO A 83 5.43 12.51 -4.14
C PRO A 83 3.91 12.45 -4.32
N SER A 84 3.46 11.77 -5.37
CA SER A 84 2.04 11.56 -5.61
C SER A 84 1.47 10.69 -4.49
N LYS A 85 0.68 11.29 -3.60
CA LYS A 85 0.08 10.55 -2.47
C LYS A 85 -0.95 9.55 -2.96
N CYS A 86 -0.70 8.29 -2.65
CA CYS A 86 -1.56 7.16 -2.98
C CYS A 86 -2.40 6.77 -1.77
N PHE A 87 -3.64 7.27 -1.72
CA PHE A 87 -4.55 6.98 -0.61
C PHE A 87 -5.13 5.57 -0.71
N ILE A 88 -5.02 4.82 0.38
CA ILE A 88 -5.49 3.45 0.48
C ILE A 88 -7.01 3.45 0.53
N LYS A 89 -7.63 2.74 -0.41
CA LYS A 89 -9.08 2.47 -0.44
C LYS A 89 -9.41 1.14 0.24
N ASN A 90 -8.57 0.12 0.03
CA ASN A 90 -8.82 -1.22 0.54
C ASN A 90 -7.51 -1.97 0.77
N ILE A 91 -7.53 -2.90 1.73
CA ILE A 91 -6.43 -3.79 2.08
C ILE A 91 -6.99 -5.20 2.15
N GLU A 92 -6.53 -6.07 1.26
CA GLU A 92 -6.98 -7.47 1.20
C GLU A 92 -5.81 -8.40 1.50
N LYS A 93 -6.02 -9.38 2.37
CA LYS A 93 -5.02 -10.44 2.55
C LYS A 93 -5.16 -11.43 1.39
N ILE A 94 -4.08 -11.69 0.68
CA ILE A 94 -4.02 -12.72 -0.36
C ILE A 94 -3.19 -13.91 0.13
N GLU A 95 -3.63 -15.13 -0.17
CA GLU A 95 -2.84 -16.33 0.07
C GLU A 95 -1.81 -16.46 -1.05
N GLY A 96 -0.54 -16.64 -0.67
CA GLY A 96 0.58 -16.84 -1.59
C GLY A 96 1.12 -18.25 -1.50
#